data_AF-A0A7K1SXR0-F1
#
_entry.id   AF-A0A7K1SXR0-F1
#
_cell.length_a   1.000
_cell.length_b   1.000
_cell.length_c   1.000
_cell.angle_alpha   90.00
_cell.angle_beta   90.00
_cell.angle_gamma   90.00
#
_symmetry.space_group_name_H-M   'P 1'
#
loop_
_entity.id
_entity.type
_entity.pdbx_description
1 polymer ?
#
loop_
_entity_poly.entity_id
_entity_poly.type
_entity_poly.pdbx_seq_one_letter_code
_entity_poly.pdbx_strand_id
1 'polypeptide(L)'
;MSVEIEPKFLKVISKLPHYFDPTRSESVPEGLIGAEIINFGTTEEPELFEGGGLVIDYKKTGSNDIWRLILSFNDSGMWIEFNGIKA
;
A
#
# COMPACT_ATOMS: atom_id res chain seq x y z
N MET A 1 -31.74 8.30 -13.23
CA MET A 1 -30.81 9.10 -14.06
C MET A 1 -29.42 8.59 -13.72
N SER A 2 -28.88 7.69 -14.54
CA SER A 2 -27.60 7.03 -14.27
C SER A 2 -26.49 7.87 -14.91
N VAL A 3 -25.49 8.27 -14.13
CA VAL A 3 -24.33 8.99 -14.64
C VAL A 3 -23.31 7.94 -15.07
N GLU A 4 -23.09 7.80 -16.37
CA GLU A 4 -21.93 7.08 -16.89
C GLU A 4 -20.69 7.94 -16.65
N ILE A 5 -19.84 7.50 -15.72
CA ILE A 5 -18.53 8.11 -15.50
C ILE A 5 -17.54 7.34 -16.38
N GLU A 6 -17.11 7.93 -17.48
CA GLU A 6 -15.97 7.40 -18.21
C GLU A 6 -14.73 7.44 -17.31
N PRO A 7 -14.01 6.32 -17.12
CA PRO A 7 -12.82 6.29 -16.28
C PRO A 7 -11.74 7.16 -16.93
N LYS A 8 -11.58 8.37 -16.40
CA LYS A 8 -10.44 9.23 -16.74
C LYS A 8 -9.18 8.48 -16.32
N PHE A 9 -8.26 8.23 -17.26
CA PHE A 9 -6.96 7.66 -16.93
C PHE A 9 -6.24 8.58 -15.94
N LEU A 10 -6.28 8.23 -14.67
CA LEU A 10 -5.59 8.95 -13.63
C LEU A 10 -4.12 8.61 -13.72
N LYS A 11 -3.27 9.64 -13.82
CA LYS A 11 -1.83 9.47 -13.69
C LYS A 11 -1.54 8.96 -12.28
N VAL A 12 -1.07 7.73 -12.17
CA VAL A 12 -0.60 7.18 -10.90
C VAL A 12 0.68 7.93 -10.50
N ILE A 13 0.67 8.52 -9.31
CA ILE A 13 1.86 9.07 -8.68
C ILE A 13 2.36 7.98 -7.73
N SER A 14 3.55 7.42 -7.99
CA SER A 14 4.17 6.39 -7.16
C SER A 14 4.74 6.98 -5.86
N LYS A 15 3.88 7.59 -5.05
CA LYS A 15 4.17 8.12 -3.72
C LYS A 15 3.02 7.78 -2.78
N LEU A 16 3.33 7.52 -1.52
CA LEU A 16 2.31 7.33 -0.49
C LEU A 16 1.82 8.69 0.01
N PRO A 17 0.56 8.83 0.44
CA PRO A 17 0.11 10.02 1.15
C PRO A 17 0.93 10.20 2.43
N HIS A 18 1.33 11.42 2.74
CA HIS A 18 2.06 11.70 3.97
C HIS A 18 1.07 11.91 5.12
N TYR A 19 1.27 11.20 6.23
CA TYR A 19 0.32 11.15 7.35
C TYR A 19 -0.04 12.53 7.93
N PHE A 20 0.96 13.41 8.12
CA PHE A 20 0.74 14.73 8.73
C PHE A 20 0.44 15.86 7.72
N ASP A 21 0.60 15.61 6.42
CA ASP A 21 0.53 16.68 5.41
C ASP A 21 0.05 16.11 4.06
N PRO A 22 -1.24 16.27 3.71
CA PRO A 22 -1.81 15.69 2.49
C PRO A 22 -1.27 16.32 1.21
N THR A 23 -0.53 17.44 1.30
CA THR A 23 0.16 18.05 0.14
C THR A 23 1.55 17.48 -0.07
N ARG A 24 2.07 16.72 0.89
CA ARG A 24 3.33 15.99 0.82
C ARG A 24 3.06 14.53 0.53
N SER A 25 4.08 13.88 0.00
CA SER A 25 3.99 12.46 -0.31
C SER A 25 5.29 11.78 0.05
N GLU A 26 5.18 10.58 0.60
CA GLU A 26 6.29 9.75 1.01
C GLU A 26 6.75 8.84 -0.12
N SER A 27 8.01 8.45 -0.08
CA SER A 27 8.55 7.46 -1.02
C SER A 27 7.85 6.12 -0.81
N VAL A 28 7.40 5.51 -1.91
CA VAL A 28 6.99 4.11 -1.90
C VAL A 28 8.22 3.24 -1.59
N PRO A 29 8.09 2.13 -0.84
CA PRO A 29 9.17 1.18 -0.63
C PRO A 29 9.90 0.80 -1.91
N GLU A 30 11.24 0.86 -1.88
CA GLU A 30 12.08 0.41 -3.00
C GLU A 30 11.82 -1.08 -3.27
N GLY A 31 11.21 -1.36 -4.43
CA GLY A 31 10.85 -2.70 -4.87
C GLY A 31 9.35 -2.98 -4.97
N LEU A 32 8.48 -2.11 -4.46
CA LEU A 32 7.03 -2.22 -4.70
C LEU A 32 6.64 -1.68 -6.09
N ILE A 33 7.40 -0.73 -6.63
CA ILE A 33 7.15 -0.18 -7.97
C ILE A 33 7.43 -1.24 -9.02
N GLY A 34 6.38 -1.62 -9.77
CA GLY A 34 6.44 -2.69 -10.76
C GLY A 34 6.39 -4.10 -10.16
N ALA A 35 6.16 -4.23 -8.85
CA ALA A 35 6.00 -5.51 -8.19
C ALA A 35 4.75 -6.25 -8.65
N GLU A 36 4.83 -7.58 -8.60
CA GLU A 36 3.67 -8.45 -8.70
C GLU A 36 3.04 -8.58 -7.31
N ILE A 37 1.78 -8.18 -7.15
CA ILE A 37 1.01 -8.42 -5.93
C ILE A 37 0.55 -9.87 -5.92
N ILE A 38 0.94 -10.61 -4.89
CA ILE A 38 0.63 -12.04 -4.73
C ILE A 38 -0.62 -12.21 -3.88
N ASN A 39 -0.72 -11.47 -2.77
CA ASN A 39 -1.86 -11.52 -1.87
C ASN A 39 -2.08 -10.15 -1.21
N PHE A 40 -3.31 -9.88 -0.80
CA PHE A 40 -3.65 -8.72 0.01
C PHE A 40 -4.78 -9.06 0.99
N GLY A 41 -4.75 -8.48 2.18
CA GLY A 41 -5.74 -8.77 3.22
C GLY A 41 -5.44 -8.06 4.53
N THR A 42 -5.76 -8.72 5.63
CA THR A 42 -5.48 -8.25 7.00
C THR A 42 -4.53 -9.23 7.71
N THR A 43 -4.13 -8.90 8.93
CA THR A 43 -3.26 -9.71 9.79
C THR A 43 -4.09 -10.53 10.79
N GLU A 44 -3.48 -11.53 11.42
CA GLU A 44 -4.09 -12.28 12.52
C GLU A 44 -4.19 -11.47 13.82
N GLU A 45 -3.38 -10.41 13.94
CA GLU A 45 -3.31 -9.51 15.10
C GLU A 45 -3.67 -8.06 14.68
N PRO A 46 -4.91 -7.79 14.24
CA PRO A 46 -5.31 -6.49 13.69
C PRO A 46 -5.21 -5.35 14.71
N GLU A 47 -5.30 -5.64 16.00
CA GLU A 47 -5.16 -4.67 17.09
C GLU A 47 -3.77 -4.04 17.21
N LEU A 48 -2.75 -4.64 16.59
CA LEU A 48 -1.39 -4.10 16.55
C LEU A 48 -1.23 -2.95 15.54
N PHE A 49 -2.18 -2.77 14.63
CA PHE A 49 -2.08 -1.82 13.53
C PHE A 49 -3.32 -0.93 13.47
N GLU A 50 -3.13 0.38 13.30
CA GLU A 50 -4.25 1.31 13.18
C GLU A 50 -5.06 1.00 11.91
N GLY A 51 -6.39 0.92 12.06
CA GLY A 51 -7.27 0.50 10.97
C GLY A 51 -7.28 -1.02 10.72
N GLY A 52 -6.60 -1.82 11.54
CA GLY A 52 -6.57 -3.29 11.41
C GLY A 52 -5.48 -3.83 10.48
N GLY A 53 -4.68 -2.94 9.87
CA GLY A 53 -3.54 -3.29 9.02
C GLY A 53 -3.94 -3.88 7.66
N LEU A 54 -3.57 -3.18 6.58
CA LEU A 54 -3.60 -3.73 5.22
C LEU A 54 -2.28 -4.43 4.93
N VAL A 55 -2.34 -5.76 4.80
CA VAL A 55 -1.20 -6.60 4.45
C VAL A 55 -1.14 -6.77 2.94
N ILE A 56 0.05 -6.58 2.36
CA ILE A 56 0.34 -6.77 0.94
C ILE A 56 1.57 -7.66 0.83
N ASP A 57 1.39 -8.86 0.26
CA ASP A 57 2.48 -9.75 -0.10
C ASP A 57 2.80 -9.55 -1.59
N TYR A 58 4.06 -9.29 -1.91
CA TYR A 58 4.49 -8.92 -3.25
C TYR A 58 5.85 -9.52 -3.62
N LYS A 59 6.08 -9.72 -4.93
CA LYS A 59 7.40 -10.03 -5.48
C LYS A 59 8.01 -8.79 -6.11
N LYS A 60 9.22 -8.45 -5.68
CA LYS A 60 10.00 -7.38 -6.32
C LYS A 60 10.31 -7.77 -7.76
N THR A 61 10.40 -6.77 -8.65
CA THR A 61 10.78 -6.99 -10.06
C THR A 61 12.08 -7.79 -10.17
N GLY A 62 12.03 -8.93 -10.86
CA GLY A 62 13.18 -9.81 -11.05
C GLY A 62 13.55 -10.69 -9.85
N SER A 63 12.77 -10.67 -8.77
CA SER A 63 12.95 -11.54 -7.60
C SER A 63 11.88 -12.62 -7.55
N ASN A 64 12.24 -13.80 -7.02
CA ASN A 64 11.29 -14.86 -6.67
C ASN A 64 10.91 -14.85 -5.18
N ASP A 65 11.55 -14.00 -4.37
CA ASP A 65 11.25 -13.88 -2.95
C ASP A 65 9.93 -13.13 -2.75
N ILE A 66 9.13 -13.59 -1.79
CA ILE A 66 7.91 -12.91 -1.37
C ILE A 66 8.28 -11.94 -0.25
N TRP A 67 7.81 -10.71 -0.37
CA TRP A 67 8.01 -9.62 0.59
C TRP A 67 6.66 -9.19 1.14
N ARG A 68 6.62 -8.82 2.43
CA ARG A 68 5.41 -8.28 3.07
C ARG A 68 5.54 -6.80 3.37
N LEU A 69 4.49 -6.06 3.03
CA LEU A 69 4.22 -4.67 3.42
C LEU A 69 2.96 -4.66 4.29
N ILE A 70 2.99 -3.94 5.41
CA ILE A 70 1.82 -3.69 6.25
C ILE A 70 1.61 -2.18 6.34
N LEU A 71 0.41 -1.75 6.00
CA LEU A 71 -0.02 -0.36 6.03
C LEU A 71 -1.06 -0.17 7.13
N SER A 72 -0.85 0.81 8.01
CA SER A 72 -1.91 1.33 8.88
C SER A 72 -2.69 2.41 8.14
N PHE A 73 -3.94 2.64 8.55
CA PHE A 73 -4.75 3.71 8.00
C PHE A 73 -5.80 4.22 8.99
N ASN A 74 -6.19 5.47 8.80
CA ASN A 74 -7.33 6.12 9.45
C ASN A 74 -7.94 7.18 8.52
N ASP A 75 -8.88 7.96 9.03
CA ASP A 75 -9.56 9.01 8.26
C ASP A 75 -8.61 10.11 7.74
N SER A 76 -7.40 10.22 8.32
CA SER A 76 -6.38 11.20 7.93
C SER A 76 -5.45 10.68 6.84
N GLY A 77 -5.35 9.36 6.63
CA GLY A 77 -4.50 8.79 5.59
C GLY A 77 -4.05 7.35 5.84
N MET A 78 -3.00 6.95 5.13
CA MET A 78 -2.40 5.61 5.18
C MET A 78 -0.88 5.72 5.20
N TRP A 79 -0.20 4.93 6.02
CA TRP A 79 1.25 4.96 6.19
C TRP A 79 1.82 3.55 6.36
N ILE A 80 3.15 3.44 6.23
CA ILE A 80 3.87 2.17 6.39
C ILE A 80 4.11 1.92 7.87
N GLU A 81 3.59 0.80 8.38
CA GLU A 81 3.97 0.26 9.70
C GLU A 81 5.16 -0.67 9.58
N PHE A 82 5.10 -1.53 8.57
CA PHE A 82 6.09 -2.58 8.41
C PHE A 82 6.43 -2.78 6.93
N ASN A 83 7.74 -2.85 6.64
CA ASN A 83 8.26 -3.13 5.31
C ASN A 83 9.50 -4.01 5.43
N GLY A 84 9.46 -5.22 4.86
CA GLY A 84 10.72 -5.88 4.50
C GLY A 84 11.05 -7.25 5.10
N ILE A 85 10.08 -8.02 5.62
CA ILE A 85 10.35 -9.44 5.92
C ILE A 85 10.08 -10.28 4.67
N LYS A 86 11.02 -11.19 4.38
CA LYS A 86 10.81 -12.30 3.45
C LYS A 86 9.74 -13.21 4.06
N ALA A 87 8.56 -13.23 3.44
CA ALA A 87 7.40 -14.00 3.90
C ALA A 87 7.61 -15.50 3.65
#